data_AF-A0AAV2T7L6-F1
#
_entry.id   AF-A0AAV2T7L6-F1
#
_cell.length_a   1.000
_cell.length_b   1.000
_cell.length_c   1.000
_cell.angle_alpha   90.00
_cell.angle_beta   90.00
_cell.angle_gamma   90.00
#
_symmetry.space_group_name_H-M   'P 1'
#
loop_
_entity.id
_entity.type
_entity.pdbx_description
1 polymer ?
#
loop_
_entity_poly.entity_id
_entity_poly.type
_entity_poly.pdbx_seq_one_letter_code
_entity_poly.pdbx_strand_id
1 'polypeptide(L)'
;MPSIYPLGGQNMRLAGSIGVYDSLSETGIRMRSKNGFLTLYSESQKVFMKVTFRDSTKVLKLTDNIKKLFTRNVKSGCLTIRVEVPAKDVMIQEGVPEELCEFVKILETIYSNQPLPERIFTPKDVSFALLKASDRSKLHVARRQDYPVGTGFSPRLREFIARNLKLRSFDSRLHALTGLRFLDLGGNLIKHVPEEIQSLGLVKLVLDNNKIDSWPSVQLDSPLARALESIDLSFNTIEWLPDDFWNMENIVSANLSHLGLRGLPVSRLHLIKRLTELQINSNRLTSLPFALVVHRNCRLSVMDNVFTEVKVELPAISSVPTLQGCASLTCARKFSVSFLMDRLPWHLYIRFAVLRTCICCRSQCGLEPTRLLLQFPQTCHLCADRDNYPCIIAYLCGPLCYYKFKSKPWRYELG
;
A
#
# COMPACT_ATOMS: atom_id res chain seq x y z
N MET A 1 23.84 -3.84 -2.13
CA MET A 1 23.99 -3.25 -3.48
C MET A 1 22.78 -2.36 -3.73
N PRO A 2 22.92 -1.02 -3.73
CA PRO A 2 21.76 -0.14 -3.90
C PRO A 2 21.42 -0.06 -5.39
N SER A 3 20.22 -0.54 -5.73
CA SER A 3 19.66 -0.59 -7.07
C SER A 3 19.14 0.78 -7.49
N ILE A 4 19.74 1.22 -8.59
CA ILE A 4 19.51 2.42 -9.40
C ILE A 4 18.09 2.44 -9.97
N TYR A 5 17.36 3.54 -9.77
CA TYR A 5 16.34 3.98 -10.73
C TYR A 5 16.77 5.33 -11.30
N PRO A 6 17.18 5.40 -12.58
CA PRO A 6 17.33 6.67 -13.26
C PRO A 6 15.92 7.20 -13.55
N LEU A 7 15.61 8.42 -13.11
CA LEU A 7 14.70 9.25 -13.90
C LEU A 7 15.26 9.20 -15.32
N GLY A 8 14.50 8.63 -16.27
CA GLY A 8 14.96 8.29 -17.61
C GLY A 8 16.04 9.25 -18.08
N GLY A 9 17.27 8.73 -18.15
CA GLY A 9 18.44 9.55 -18.43
C GLY A 9 18.23 10.25 -19.77
N GLN A 10 18.22 11.58 -19.75
CA GLN A 10 18.74 12.48 -20.79
C GLN A 10 18.37 13.96 -20.61
N ASN A 11 17.57 14.36 -19.60
CA ASN A 11 17.01 15.72 -19.53
C ASN A 11 16.88 16.25 -18.08
N MET A 12 17.53 17.37 -17.73
CA MET A 12 17.53 17.91 -16.37
C MET A 12 16.40 18.95 -16.09
N ARG A 13 15.56 18.66 -15.08
CA ARG A 13 14.49 19.55 -14.60
C ARG A 13 14.43 19.53 -13.07
N LEU A 14 14.32 20.70 -12.44
CA LEU A 14 14.31 20.84 -10.98
C LEU A 14 13.04 21.58 -10.51
N ALA A 15 12.36 21.03 -9.51
CA ALA A 15 11.18 21.65 -8.90
C ALA A 15 11.54 22.23 -7.51
N GLY A 16 10.94 23.35 -7.14
CA GLY A 16 11.17 23.94 -5.83
C GLY A 16 10.41 25.23 -5.60
N SER A 17 10.59 25.81 -4.41
CA SER A 17 10.14 27.15 -4.10
C SER A 17 11.16 28.14 -4.66
N ILE A 18 10.83 28.78 -5.78
CA ILE A 18 11.76 29.60 -6.56
C ILE A 18 11.39 31.08 -6.43
N GLY A 19 12.38 31.92 -6.19
CA GLY A 19 12.26 33.37 -6.32
C GLY A 19 13.18 33.89 -7.43
N VAL A 20 12.69 34.82 -8.25
CA VAL A 20 13.51 35.53 -9.25
C VAL A 20 13.43 37.02 -8.97
N TYR A 21 14.52 37.57 -8.46
CA TYR A 21 14.62 38.93 -7.96
C TYR A 21 15.56 39.78 -8.82
N ASP A 22 15.39 41.09 -8.81
CA ASP A 22 16.37 42.03 -9.37
C ASP A 22 17.59 42.08 -8.46
N SER A 23 18.78 41.85 -9.02
CA SER A 23 20.02 41.81 -8.22
C SER A 23 20.48 43.21 -7.75
N LEU A 24 19.76 44.27 -8.15
CA LEU A 24 19.99 45.68 -7.79
C LEU A 24 18.96 46.24 -6.80
N SER A 25 17.94 45.47 -6.38
CA SER A 25 16.96 45.95 -5.39
C SER A 25 17.53 45.83 -3.97
N GLU A 26 18.37 46.80 -3.59
CA GLU A 26 18.65 47.08 -2.18
C GLU A 26 17.41 47.73 -1.57
N THR A 27 16.55 46.93 -0.92
CA THR A 27 15.67 47.33 0.19
C THR A 27 14.65 46.23 0.47
N GLY A 28 14.63 45.72 1.71
CA GLY A 28 13.46 45.35 2.54
C GLY A 28 12.21 44.66 1.99
N ILE A 29 12.14 44.21 0.73
CA ILE A 29 10.95 43.54 0.19
C ILE A 29 10.98 42.10 0.67
N ARG A 30 9.93 41.71 1.40
CA ARG A 30 9.68 40.33 1.86
C ARG A 30 9.69 39.40 0.63
N MET A 31 10.83 38.76 0.40
CA MET A 31 11.10 37.90 -0.76
C MET A 31 10.16 36.69 -0.75
N ARG A 32 9.03 36.79 -1.46
CA ARG A 32 8.08 35.68 -1.60
C ARG A 32 8.51 34.78 -2.75
N SER A 33 9.09 33.64 -2.41
CA SER A 33 9.29 32.53 -3.33
C SER A 33 7.94 31.93 -3.73
N LYS A 34 7.86 31.46 -4.97
CA LYS A 34 6.67 30.80 -5.54
C LYS A 34 7.08 29.41 -6.01
N ASN A 35 6.17 28.45 -5.90
CA ASN A 35 6.38 27.14 -6.52
C ASN A 35 6.58 27.31 -8.02
N GLY A 36 7.66 26.73 -8.54
CA GLY A 36 8.00 26.79 -9.95
C GLY A 36 8.92 25.65 -10.37
N PHE A 37 9.27 25.66 -11.65
CA PHE A 37 10.17 24.68 -12.24
C PHE A 37 11.32 25.38 -12.96
N LEU A 38 12.52 24.82 -12.81
CA LEU A 38 13.70 25.17 -13.58
C LEU A 38 13.93 24.11 -14.64
N THR A 39 14.21 24.56 -15.85
CA THR A 39 14.49 23.68 -16.98
C THR A 39 15.66 24.25 -17.76
N LEU A 40 16.67 23.42 -17.99
CA LEU A 40 17.80 23.76 -18.85
C LEU A 40 17.57 23.24 -20.26
N TYR A 41 17.85 24.08 -21.24
CA TYR A 41 17.85 23.71 -22.65
C TYR A 41 19.02 24.39 -23.36
N SER A 42 19.45 23.80 -24.47
CA SER A 42 20.51 24.35 -25.33
C SER A 42 19.90 24.79 -26.65
N GLU A 43 20.30 25.95 -27.14
CA GLU A 43 19.95 26.47 -28.45
C GLU A 43 21.19 27.13 -29.07
N SER A 44 21.56 26.71 -30.28
CA SER A 44 22.69 27.28 -31.03
C SER A 44 23.99 27.33 -30.20
N GLN A 45 24.34 26.22 -29.53
CA GLN A 45 25.52 26.09 -28.65
C GLN A 45 25.52 27.01 -27.41
N LYS A 46 24.36 27.59 -27.05
CA LYS A 46 24.18 28.41 -25.83
C LYS A 46 23.17 27.75 -24.92
N VAL A 47 23.45 27.77 -23.62
CA VAL A 47 22.58 27.22 -22.58
C VAL A 47 21.67 28.29 -22.00
N PHE A 48 20.40 27.94 -21.89
CA PHE A 48 19.35 28.78 -21.33
C PHE A 48 18.66 28.06 -20.17
N MET A 49 18.25 28.85 -19.19
CA MET A 49 17.44 28.44 -18.06
C MET A 49 16.06 29.07 -18.16
N LYS A 50 15.04 28.21 -18.22
CA LYS A 50 13.64 28.60 -18.17
C LYS A 50 13.13 28.43 -16.74
N VAL A 51 12.76 29.55 -16.12
CA VAL A 51 12.07 29.59 -14.83
C VAL A 51 10.58 29.72 -15.09
N THR A 52 9.81 28.68 -14.78
CA THR A 52 8.38 28.65 -15.04
C THR A 52 7.59 28.72 -13.74
N PHE A 53 6.75 29.73 -13.62
CA PHE A 53 5.75 29.90 -12.55
C PHE A 53 4.34 29.63 -13.09
N ARG A 54 3.34 29.58 -12.21
CA ARG A 54 1.93 29.38 -12.58
C ARG A 54 1.41 30.40 -13.60
N ASP A 55 1.84 31.66 -13.50
CA ASP A 55 1.29 32.76 -14.29
C ASP A 55 2.33 33.41 -15.22
N SER A 56 3.60 33.01 -15.15
CA SER A 56 4.67 33.63 -15.93
C SER A 56 5.81 32.67 -16.19
N THR A 57 6.53 32.91 -17.29
CA THR A 57 7.77 32.20 -17.61
C THR A 57 8.86 33.24 -17.83
N LYS A 58 10.02 33.05 -17.21
CA LYS A 58 11.22 33.87 -17.43
C LYS A 58 12.30 32.98 -18.05
N VAL A 59 12.96 33.49 -19.09
CA VAL A 59 14.09 32.80 -19.73
C VAL A 59 15.35 33.61 -19.45
N LEU A 60 16.39 32.94 -18.98
CA LEU A 60 17.68 33.54 -18.66
C LEU A 60 18.76 32.77 -19.43
N LYS A 61 19.60 33.47 -20.18
CA LYS A 61 20.81 32.87 -20.77
C LYS A 61 21.79 32.56 -19.63
N LEU A 62 22.40 31.39 -19.61
CA LEU A 62 23.40 31.02 -18.61
C LEU A 62 24.83 31.09 -19.15
N THR A 63 25.06 30.70 -20.41
CA THR A 63 26.39 30.74 -21.03
C THR A 63 26.94 32.17 -21.06
N ASP A 64 28.16 32.34 -20.52
CA ASP A 64 28.85 33.62 -20.35
C ASP A 64 28.06 34.69 -19.57
N ASN A 65 27.18 34.27 -18.65
CA ASN A 65 26.24 35.19 -18.01
C ASN A 65 25.99 34.91 -16.52
N ILE A 66 26.56 33.82 -15.97
CA ILE A 66 26.52 33.53 -14.54
C ILE A 66 27.61 34.36 -13.85
N LYS A 67 27.21 35.32 -13.02
CA LYS A 67 28.13 36.19 -12.27
C LYS A 67 28.62 35.53 -10.98
N LYS A 68 27.75 34.79 -10.28
CA LYS A 68 28.09 34.10 -9.03
C LYS A 68 27.12 32.96 -8.71
N LEU A 69 27.64 31.86 -8.18
CA LEU A 69 26.88 30.73 -7.63
C LEU A 69 27.04 30.68 -6.11
N PHE A 70 25.94 30.60 -5.37
CA PHE A 70 25.94 30.48 -3.91
C PHE A 70 25.50 29.07 -3.51
N THR A 71 26.48 28.19 -3.29
CA THR A 71 26.26 26.74 -3.09
C THR A 71 26.39 26.28 -1.62
N ARG A 72 26.65 27.21 -0.68
CA ARG A 72 26.94 26.90 0.74
C ARG A 72 25.85 26.06 1.44
N ASN A 73 24.59 26.23 1.03
CA ASN A 73 23.42 25.63 1.68
C ASN A 73 22.71 24.60 0.78
N VAL A 74 23.40 24.04 -0.21
CA VAL A 74 22.81 23.05 -1.15
C VAL A 74 22.38 21.78 -0.43
N LYS A 75 23.17 21.33 0.57
CA LYS A 75 22.83 20.16 1.40
C LYS A 75 21.57 20.35 2.24
N SER A 76 21.20 21.60 2.52
CA SER A 76 19.95 21.96 3.20
C SER A 76 18.83 22.37 2.24
N GLY A 77 18.98 22.10 0.92
CA GLY A 77 17.94 22.35 -0.07
C GLY A 77 17.88 23.78 -0.64
N CYS A 78 18.94 24.58 -0.48
CA CYS A 78 18.97 25.99 -0.92
C CYS A 78 20.11 26.28 -1.90
N LEU A 79 19.79 26.99 -2.99
CA LEU A 79 20.75 27.42 -4.02
C LEU A 79 20.39 28.82 -4.53
N THR A 80 21.36 29.71 -4.69
CA THR A 80 21.15 31.02 -5.36
C THR A 80 22.10 31.19 -6.54
N ILE A 81 21.55 31.59 -7.68
CA ILE A 81 22.26 31.82 -8.94
C ILE A 81 22.11 33.29 -9.30
N ARG A 82 23.24 34.01 -9.41
CA ARG A 82 23.26 35.42 -9.84
C ARG A 82 23.64 35.50 -11.31
N VAL A 83 22.75 36.06 -12.11
CA VAL A 83 22.91 36.27 -13.56
C VAL A 83 23.17 37.75 -13.83
N GLU A 84 24.03 38.06 -14.80
CA GLU A 84 24.43 39.42 -15.14
C GLU A 84 23.43 40.13 -16.05
N VAL A 85 22.92 39.45 -17.09
CA VAL A 85 22.00 40.03 -18.08
C VAL A 85 20.77 39.11 -18.34
N PRO A 86 19.55 39.48 -17.93
CA PRO A 86 19.23 40.60 -17.05
C PRO A 86 19.77 40.35 -15.63
N ALA A 87 20.10 41.43 -14.93
CA ALA A 87 20.65 41.41 -13.58
C ALA A 87 19.63 40.83 -12.58
N LYS A 88 19.67 39.50 -12.39
CA LYS A 88 18.67 38.75 -11.62
C LYS A 88 19.31 37.72 -10.70
N ASP A 89 18.75 37.58 -9.50
CA ASP A 89 19.06 36.51 -8.56
C ASP A 89 17.94 35.46 -8.59
N VAL A 90 18.28 34.22 -8.94
CA VAL A 90 17.38 33.07 -8.90
C VAL A 90 17.68 32.26 -7.65
N MET A 91 16.77 32.31 -6.68
CA MET A 91 16.89 31.59 -5.41
C MET A 91 15.95 30.40 -5.38
N ILE A 92 16.46 29.24 -4.98
CA ILE A 92 15.72 27.99 -4.81
C ILE A 92 15.72 27.65 -3.32
N GLN A 93 14.54 27.37 -2.79
CA GLN A 93 14.31 26.95 -1.41
C GLN A 93 13.51 25.64 -1.42
N GLU A 94 13.76 24.77 -0.45
CA GLU A 94 13.09 23.46 -0.30
C GLU A 94 13.29 22.51 -1.50
N GLY A 95 14.43 22.62 -2.21
CA GLY A 95 14.78 21.67 -3.25
C GLY A 95 15.28 20.33 -2.68
N VAL A 96 15.11 19.24 -3.44
CA VAL A 96 15.65 17.93 -3.08
C VAL A 96 17.19 18.01 -3.12
N PRO A 97 17.91 17.71 -2.02
CA PRO A 97 19.36 17.93 -1.94
C PRO A 97 20.19 17.18 -3.01
N GLU A 98 19.78 15.96 -3.36
CA GLU A 98 20.44 15.11 -4.36
C GLU A 98 20.34 15.72 -5.76
N GLU A 99 19.14 16.12 -6.19
CA GLU A 99 18.90 16.79 -7.48
C GLU A 99 19.63 18.13 -7.55
N LEU A 100 19.66 18.90 -6.45
CA LEU A 100 20.37 20.17 -6.39
C LEU A 100 21.89 19.97 -6.53
N CYS A 101 22.46 18.91 -5.97
CA CYS A 101 23.89 18.62 -6.11
C CYS A 101 24.26 18.30 -7.58
N GLU A 102 23.43 17.55 -8.30
CA GLU A 102 23.63 17.31 -9.73
C GLU A 102 23.46 18.59 -10.56
N PHE A 103 22.43 19.38 -10.23
CA PHE A 103 22.15 20.65 -10.88
C PHE A 103 23.33 21.64 -10.73
N VAL A 104 23.93 21.71 -9.54
CA VAL A 104 25.10 22.55 -9.27
C VAL A 104 26.31 22.13 -10.10
N LYS A 105 26.61 20.83 -10.22
CA LYS A 105 27.73 20.34 -11.05
C LYS A 105 27.62 20.81 -12.50
N ILE A 106 26.40 20.83 -13.04
CA ILE A 106 26.15 21.30 -14.41
C ILE A 106 26.29 22.81 -14.51
N LEU A 107 25.80 23.57 -13.52
CA LEU A 107 26.02 25.02 -13.47
C LEU A 107 27.50 25.38 -13.33
N GLU A 108 28.28 24.62 -12.56
CA GLU A 108 29.73 24.77 -12.44
C GLU A 108 30.43 24.47 -13.77
N THR A 109 29.98 23.44 -14.50
CA THR A 109 30.49 23.10 -15.84
C THR A 109 30.23 24.24 -16.83
N ILE A 110 29.03 24.85 -16.78
CA ILE A 110 28.67 26.04 -17.59
C ILE A 110 29.52 27.25 -17.17
N TYR A 111 29.71 27.46 -15.86
CA TYR A 111 30.49 28.58 -15.32
C TYR A 111 31.98 28.48 -15.69
N SER A 112 32.52 27.26 -15.78
CA SER A 112 33.91 26.98 -16.17
C SER A 112 34.13 26.79 -17.68
N ASN A 113 33.11 27.05 -18.52
CA ASN A 113 33.17 26.92 -19.98
C ASN A 113 33.68 25.54 -20.47
N GLN A 114 33.28 24.48 -19.77
CA GLN A 114 33.61 23.09 -20.15
C GLN A 114 32.55 22.52 -21.11
N PRO A 115 32.92 21.57 -22.00
CA PRO A 115 31.98 20.96 -22.94
C PRO A 115 30.92 20.15 -22.20
N LEU A 116 29.64 20.46 -22.46
CA LEU A 116 28.49 19.77 -21.87
C LEU A 116 28.01 18.63 -22.78
N PRO A 117 27.69 17.44 -22.24
CA PRO A 117 27.02 16.40 -22.99
C PRO A 117 25.67 16.88 -23.55
N GLU A 118 25.40 16.69 -24.84
CA GLU A 118 24.11 17.05 -25.48
C GLU A 118 22.90 16.37 -24.82
N ARG A 119 23.14 15.23 -24.16
CA ARG A 119 22.19 14.39 -23.41
C ARG A 119 21.77 14.95 -22.04
N ILE A 120 21.86 16.25 -21.81
CA ILE A 120 21.44 16.91 -20.55
C ILE A 120 20.24 17.84 -20.80
N PHE A 121 20.04 18.28 -22.04
CA PHE A 121 19.15 19.38 -22.38
C PHE A 121 17.77 18.93 -22.86
N THR A 122 16.74 19.40 -22.16
CA THR A 122 15.35 19.20 -22.60
C THR A 122 15.07 19.88 -23.95
N PRO A 123 14.20 19.31 -24.80
CA PRO A 123 13.73 19.97 -26.02
C PRO A 123 13.08 21.33 -25.74
N LYS A 124 13.23 22.29 -26.66
CA LYS A 124 12.72 23.67 -26.53
C LYS A 124 11.20 23.75 -26.26
N ASP A 125 10.46 22.75 -26.72
CA ASP A 125 8.99 22.65 -26.68
C ASP A 125 8.45 21.72 -25.58
N VAL A 126 9.00 21.74 -24.37
CA VAL A 126 8.26 21.20 -23.21
C VAL A 126 7.11 22.15 -22.89
N SER A 127 5.92 21.81 -23.40
CA SER A 127 4.70 22.62 -23.27
C SER A 127 4.18 22.66 -21.82
N PHE A 128 3.51 23.77 -21.48
CA PHE A 128 2.87 24.07 -20.18
C PHE A 128 1.83 23.00 -19.75
N ALA A 129 1.39 22.13 -20.66
CA ALA A 129 0.46 21.04 -20.38
C ALA A 129 1.03 19.98 -19.42
N LEU A 130 2.34 19.68 -19.51
CA LEU A 130 3.03 18.73 -18.62
C LEU A 130 3.29 19.31 -17.21
N LEU A 131 3.31 20.65 -17.11
CA LEU A 131 3.55 21.38 -15.85
C LEU A 131 2.27 21.52 -15.00
N LYS A 132 1.09 21.62 -15.64
CA LYS A 132 -0.22 21.57 -14.94
C LYS A 132 -0.55 20.21 -14.32
N ALA A 133 0.06 19.12 -14.81
CA ALA A 133 -0.16 17.77 -14.28
C ALA A 133 0.59 17.53 -12.95
N SER A 134 1.68 18.25 -12.70
CA SER A 134 2.58 18.02 -11.57
C SER A 134 2.11 18.59 -10.23
N ASP A 135 1.10 19.46 -10.22
CA ASP A 135 0.58 20.10 -8.99
C ASP A 135 -0.77 19.52 -8.55
N ARG A 136 -1.26 18.50 -9.26
CA ARG A 136 -2.54 17.87 -8.92
C ARG A 136 -2.31 16.82 -7.84
N SER A 137 -2.91 17.04 -6.69
CA SER A 137 -3.06 16.00 -5.65
C SER A 137 -3.99 14.87 -6.10
N LYS A 138 -4.77 15.08 -7.17
CA LYS A 138 -5.71 14.09 -7.71
C LYS A 138 -5.49 13.89 -9.20
N LEU A 139 -5.36 12.64 -9.63
CA LEU A 139 -5.24 12.27 -11.04
C LEU A 139 -6.31 11.24 -11.35
N HIS A 140 -7.25 11.60 -12.21
CA HIS A 140 -8.25 10.69 -12.74
C HIS A 140 -8.00 10.50 -14.24
N VAL A 141 -7.73 9.26 -14.63
CA VAL A 141 -7.47 8.85 -16.00
C VAL A 141 -8.71 8.12 -16.51
N ALA A 142 -9.51 8.81 -17.34
CA ALA A 142 -10.74 8.26 -17.91
C ALA A 142 -10.50 7.49 -19.22
N ARG A 143 -9.40 7.75 -19.92
CA ARG A 143 -9.06 7.11 -21.20
C ARG A 143 -7.63 6.58 -21.15
N ARG A 144 -7.40 5.47 -21.85
CA ARG A 144 -6.09 4.80 -21.86
C ARG A 144 -4.97 5.69 -22.41
N GLN A 145 -5.29 6.57 -23.35
CA GLN A 145 -4.35 7.52 -23.95
C GLN A 145 -3.88 8.60 -22.96
N ASP A 146 -4.70 8.92 -21.96
CA ASP A 146 -4.39 9.92 -20.93
C ASP A 146 -3.57 9.33 -19.78
N TYR A 147 -3.31 8.02 -19.81
CA TYR A 147 -2.44 7.37 -18.85
C TYR A 147 -1.02 7.93 -19.01
N PRO A 148 -0.33 8.33 -17.93
CA PRO A 148 0.97 8.99 -18.02
C PRO A 148 2.08 8.00 -18.39
N VAL A 149 2.11 7.57 -19.65
CA VAL A 149 3.17 6.69 -20.18
C VAL A 149 4.40 7.56 -20.47
N GLY A 150 5.55 7.20 -19.89
CA GLY A 150 6.82 7.93 -20.06
C GLY A 150 6.93 9.23 -19.26
N THR A 151 5.81 9.87 -18.90
CA THR A 151 5.75 10.97 -17.95
C THR A 151 5.57 10.40 -16.54
N GLY A 152 6.45 10.76 -15.60
CA GLY A 152 6.35 10.28 -14.22
C GLY A 152 5.05 10.75 -13.54
N PHE A 153 4.64 10.04 -12.48
CA PHE A 153 3.56 10.53 -11.61
C PHE A 153 4.06 11.71 -10.77
N SER A 154 3.14 12.62 -10.40
CA SER A 154 3.50 13.70 -9.46
C SER A 154 3.83 13.11 -8.09
N PRO A 155 4.97 13.48 -7.45
CA PRO A 155 5.29 13.03 -6.10
C PRO A 155 4.30 13.55 -5.04
N ARG A 156 3.51 14.59 -5.37
CA ARG A 156 2.47 15.16 -4.51
C ARG A 156 1.11 14.48 -4.67
N LEU A 157 1.01 13.44 -5.50
CA LEU A 157 -0.24 12.75 -5.77
C LEU A 157 -0.78 12.09 -4.49
N ARG A 158 -2.03 12.39 -4.15
CA ARG A 158 -2.77 11.85 -3.01
C ARG A 158 -3.86 10.88 -3.46
N GLU A 159 -4.41 11.08 -4.64
CA GLU A 159 -5.52 10.30 -5.19
C GLU A 159 -5.23 9.96 -6.65
N PHE A 160 -5.25 8.66 -6.97
CA PHE A 160 -5.11 8.17 -8.32
C PHE A 160 -6.26 7.23 -8.68
N ILE A 161 -6.99 7.57 -9.74
CA ILE A 161 -8.11 6.79 -10.26
C ILE A 161 -7.85 6.48 -11.73
N ALA A 162 -7.85 5.20 -12.09
CA ALA A 162 -7.64 4.73 -13.45
C ALA A 162 -8.48 3.48 -13.72
N ARG A 163 -9.80 3.64 -13.77
CA ARG A 163 -10.75 2.54 -13.97
C ARG A 163 -10.97 2.19 -15.44
N ASN A 164 -11.27 0.93 -15.74
CA ASN A 164 -11.70 0.47 -17.08
C ASN A 164 -10.72 0.78 -18.24
N LEU A 165 -9.42 0.84 -17.95
CA LEU A 165 -8.39 1.15 -18.96
C LEU A 165 -7.75 -0.08 -19.59
N LYS A 166 -8.20 -1.29 -19.20
CA LYS A 166 -7.64 -2.58 -19.61
C LYS A 166 -6.16 -2.70 -19.23
N LEU A 167 -5.75 -2.12 -18.10
CA LEU A 167 -4.38 -2.27 -17.58
C LEU A 167 -4.14 -3.73 -17.23
N ARG A 168 -3.03 -4.32 -17.67
CA ARG A 168 -2.71 -5.73 -17.44
C ARG A 168 -1.75 -5.96 -16.27
N SER A 169 -1.06 -4.92 -15.86
CA SER A 169 -0.06 -4.95 -14.80
C SER A 169 -0.21 -3.73 -13.91
N PHE A 170 0.19 -3.89 -12.65
CA PHE A 170 0.39 -2.76 -11.76
C PHE A 170 1.57 -1.92 -12.25
N ASP A 171 1.43 -0.60 -12.26
CA ASP A 171 2.51 0.28 -12.70
C ASP A 171 3.53 0.45 -11.58
N SER A 172 4.76 -0.01 -11.82
CA SER A 172 5.81 -0.01 -10.81
C SER A 172 6.20 1.38 -10.30
N ARG A 173 5.85 2.44 -11.06
CA ARG A 173 6.12 3.83 -10.66
C ARG A 173 5.20 4.30 -9.54
N LEU A 174 4.07 3.62 -9.30
CA LEU A 174 3.16 3.97 -8.21
C LEU A 174 3.78 3.73 -6.83
N HIS A 175 4.71 2.78 -6.70
CA HIS A 175 5.38 2.47 -5.42
C HIS A 175 6.23 3.62 -4.86
N ALA A 176 6.65 4.55 -5.70
CA ALA A 176 7.40 5.74 -5.30
C ALA A 176 6.51 6.83 -4.67
N LEU A 177 5.19 6.71 -4.77
CA LEU A 177 4.23 7.72 -4.33
C LEU A 177 3.87 7.53 -2.85
N THR A 178 4.82 7.74 -1.94
CA THR A 178 4.62 7.61 -0.48
C THR A 178 3.52 8.54 0.07
N GLY A 179 3.22 9.62 -0.66
CA GLY A 179 2.13 10.54 -0.38
C GLY A 179 0.74 10.02 -0.75
N LEU A 180 0.62 8.97 -1.55
CA LEU A 180 -0.65 8.45 -2.06
C LEU A 180 -1.52 7.93 -0.91
N ARG A 181 -2.82 8.28 -0.94
CA ARG A 181 -3.82 7.93 0.09
C ARG A 181 -5.01 7.20 -0.49
N PHE A 182 -5.39 7.49 -1.73
CA PHE A 182 -6.46 6.79 -2.43
C PHE A 182 -5.96 6.27 -3.77
N LEU A 183 -6.11 4.96 -3.99
CA LEU A 183 -5.78 4.29 -5.23
C LEU A 183 -6.98 3.48 -5.72
N ASP A 184 -7.42 3.76 -6.95
CA ASP A 184 -8.50 3.03 -7.61
C ASP A 184 -8.05 2.58 -9.01
N LEU A 185 -7.90 1.26 -9.17
CA LEU A 185 -7.58 0.59 -10.42
C LEU A 185 -8.67 -0.43 -10.81
N GLY A 186 -9.91 -0.22 -10.38
CA GLY A 186 -11.00 -1.17 -10.62
C GLY A 186 -11.39 -1.33 -12.11
N GLY A 187 -11.93 -2.48 -12.48
CA GLY A 187 -12.35 -2.77 -13.85
C GLY A 187 -11.20 -2.92 -14.86
N ASN A 188 -10.02 -3.30 -14.41
CA ASN A 188 -8.87 -3.54 -15.28
C ASN A 188 -8.64 -5.06 -15.48
N LEU A 189 -7.46 -5.44 -15.95
CA LEU A 189 -7.05 -6.81 -16.21
C LEU A 189 -5.78 -7.17 -15.42
N ILE A 190 -5.60 -6.53 -14.26
CA ILE A 190 -4.41 -6.71 -13.41
C ILE A 190 -4.46 -8.11 -12.83
N LYS A 191 -3.40 -8.88 -13.05
CA LYS A 191 -3.27 -10.25 -12.53
C LYS A 191 -2.48 -10.36 -11.24
N HIS A 192 -1.45 -9.53 -11.10
CA HIS A 192 -0.53 -9.59 -9.95
C HIS A 192 -0.43 -8.22 -9.31
N VAL A 193 -0.59 -8.19 -7.99
CA VAL A 193 -0.30 -7.03 -7.15
C VAL A 193 1.11 -7.20 -6.57
N PRO A 194 2.04 -6.29 -6.85
CA PRO A 194 3.42 -6.36 -6.37
C PRO A 194 3.53 -6.21 -4.84
N GLU A 195 4.56 -6.80 -4.23
CA GLU A 195 4.81 -6.68 -2.78
C GLU A 195 5.04 -5.22 -2.36
N GLU A 196 5.58 -4.41 -3.27
CA GLU A 196 5.88 -3.00 -3.08
C GLU A 196 4.63 -2.15 -2.83
N ILE A 197 3.41 -2.65 -3.03
CA ILE A 197 2.18 -1.96 -2.62
C ILE A 197 2.19 -1.64 -1.11
N GLN A 198 2.94 -2.41 -0.32
CA GLN A 198 3.07 -2.23 1.12
C GLN A 198 3.81 -0.96 1.51
N SER A 199 4.65 -0.41 0.62
CA SER A 199 5.36 0.86 0.86
C SER A 199 4.41 2.07 0.84
N LEU A 200 3.18 1.89 0.32
CA LEU A 200 2.20 2.95 0.18
C LEU A 200 1.33 3.04 1.43
N GLY A 201 1.31 4.22 2.05
CA GLY A 201 0.39 4.54 3.15
C GLY A 201 -1.03 4.84 2.66
N LEU A 202 -1.63 3.91 1.93
CA LEU A 202 -2.99 4.05 1.39
C LEU A 202 -4.02 4.00 2.53
N VAL A 203 -5.04 4.86 2.46
CA VAL A 203 -6.22 4.85 3.32
C VAL A 203 -7.35 4.08 2.65
N LYS A 204 -7.48 4.21 1.32
CA LYS A 204 -8.46 3.48 0.51
C LYS A 204 -7.80 2.85 -0.72
N LEU A 205 -8.07 1.58 -0.94
CA LEU A 205 -7.58 0.82 -2.07
C LEU A 205 -8.74 0.08 -2.77
N VAL A 206 -8.93 0.35 -4.06
CA VAL A 206 -9.98 -0.25 -4.86
C VAL A 206 -9.35 -0.96 -6.06
N LEU A 207 -9.48 -2.29 -6.08
CA LEU A 207 -8.97 -3.19 -7.12
C LEU A 207 -10.05 -4.14 -7.62
N ASP A 208 -11.32 -3.76 -7.47
CA ASP A 208 -12.47 -4.57 -7.88
C ASP A 208 -12.44 -4.89 -9.38
N ASN A 209 -13.08 -5.99 -9.78
CA ASN A 209 -13.26 -6.39 -11.17
C ASN A 209 -11.94 -6.40 -11.97
N ASN A 210 -10.93 -7.09 -11.43
CA ASN A 210 -9.64 -7.34 -12.07
C ASN A 210 -9.48 -8.85 -12.34
N LYS A 211 -8.23 -9.34 -12.42
CA LYS A 211 -7.89 -10.77 -12.58
C LYS A 211 -6.87 -11.22 -11.52
N ILE A 212 -6.91 -10.59 -10.35
CA ILE A 212 -5.95 -10.82 -9.27
C ILE A 212 -6.14 -12.24 -8.75
N ASP A 213 -5.09 -13.05 -8.78
CA ASP A 213 -5.11 -14.45 -8.34
C ASP A 213 -4.45 -14.69 -6.97
N SER A 214 -3.65 -13.73 -6.51
CA SER A 214 -2.99 -13.77 -5.20
C SER A 214 -2.81 -12.37 -4.63
N TRP A 215 -2.77 -12.29 -3.30
CA TRP A 215 -2.51 -11.06 -2.55
C TRP A 215 -1.14 -11.17 -1.87
N PRO A 216 -0.28 -10.14 -1.91
CA PRO A 216 1.03 -10.18 -1.27
C PRO A 216 0.91 -10.29 0.26
N SER A 217 1.92 -10.90 0.90
CA SER A 217 2.07 -10.87 2.37
C SER A 217 2.02 -9.43 2.87
N VAL A 218 1.42 -9.18 4.04
CA VAL A 218 1.34 -7.82 4.60
C VAL A 218 2.19 -7.72 5.87
N GLN A 219 3.29 -6.98 5.84
CA GLN A 219 4.12 -6.78 7.03
C GLN A 219 3.43 -5.84 8.02
N LEU A 220 3.52 -6.19 9.32
CA LEU A 220 2.84 -5.46 10.41
C LEU A 220 3.25 -3.98 10.49
N ASP A 221 4.53 -3.69 10.24
CA ASP A 221 5.09 -2.33 10.30
C ASP A 221 5.03 -1.56 8.98
N SER A 222 4.42 -2.15 7.94
CA SER A 222 4.31 -1.51 6.63
C SER A 222 3.44 -0.25 6.67
N PRO A 223 3.75 0.78 5.84
CA PRO A 223 2.87 1.93 5.66
C PRO A 223 1.43 1.55 5.31
N LEU A 224 1.22 0.52 4.49
CA LEU A 224 -0.10 0.00 4.14
C LEU A 224 -0.85 -0.52 5.37
N ALA A 225 -0.22 -1.39 6.17
CA ALA A 225 -0.83 -1.96 7.36
C ALA A 225 -1.24 -0.90 8.40
N ARG A 226 -0.45 0.18 8.51
CA ARG A 226 -0.70 1.27 9.45
C ARG A 226 -1.78 2.25 8.99
N ALA A 227 -2.06 2.35 7.70
CA ALA A 227 -2.92 3.40 7.15
C ALA A 227 -4.23 2.92 6.55
N LEU A 228 -4.32 1.66 6.07
CA LEU A 228 -5.46 1.22 5.28
C LEU A 228 -6.73 1.09 6.12
N GLU A 229 -7.78 1.79 5.68
CA GLU A 229 -9.10 1.78 6.32
C GLU A 229 -10.16 1.10 5.43
N SER A 230 -9.99 1.14 4.11
CA SER A 230 -10.96 0.55 3.18
C SER A 230 -10.26 -0.19 2.05
N ILE A 231 -10.67 -1.44 1.82
CA ILE A 231 -10.18 -2.27 0.72
C ILE A 231 -11.33 -2.92 -0.03
N ASP A 232 -11.30 -2.83 -1.36
CA ASP A 232 -12.20 -3.56 -2.25
C ASP A 232 -11.39 -4.41 -3.22
N LEU A 233 -11.50 -5.73 -3.05
CA LEU A 233 -10.89 -6.74 -3.92
C LEU A 233 -11.96 -7.52 -4.70
N SER A 234 -13.22 -7.12 -4.65
CA SER A 234 -14.32 -7.92 -5.18
C SER A 234 -14.18 -8.23 -6.67
N PHE A 235 -14.79 -9.33 -7.14
CA PHE A 235 -14.71 -9.76 -8.55
C PHE A 235 -13.26 -9.97 -9.05
N ASN A 236 -12.45 -10.63 -8.23
CA ASN A 236 -11.14 -11.17 -8.60
C ASN A 236 -11.17 -12.71 -8.45
N THR A 237 -10.00 -13.38 -8.47
CA THR A 237 -9.91 -14.85 -8.43
C THR A 237 -8.95 -15.33 -7.33
N ILE A 238 -9.03 -14.70 -6.15
CA ILE A 238 -8.17 -15.01 -5.00
C ILE A 238 -8.81 -16.14 -4.19
N GLU A 239 -8.28 -17.37 -4.34
CA GLU A 239 -8.80 -18.52 -3.58
C GLU A 239 -8.37 -18.53 -2.11
N TRP A 240 -7.20 -17.95 -1.82
CA TRP A 240 -6.62 -17.86 -0.49
C TRP A 240 -5.94 -16.50 -0.29
N LEU A 241 -6.27 -15.83 0.81
CA LEU A 241 -5.53 -14.67 1.30
C LEU A 241 -4.37 -15.12 2.19
N PRO A 242 -3.26 -14.38 2.25
CA PRO A 242 -2.14 -14.73 3.12
C PRO A 242 -2.54 -14.58 4.60
N ASP A 243 -1.89 -15.36 5.48
CA ASP A 243 -2.22 -15.39 6.91
C ASP A 243 -2.10 -14.03 7.59
N ASP A 244 -1.21 -13.18 7.08
CA ASP A 244 -0.93 -11.84 7.58
C ASP A 244 -1.79 -10.75 6.92
N PHE A 245 -2.78 -11.10 6.08
CA PHE A 245 -3.71 -10.14 5.46
C PHE A 245 -4.34 -9.18 6.48
N TRP A 246 -4.71 -9.67 7.66
CA TRP A 246 -5.32 -8.89 8.73
C TRP A 246 -4.32 -8.12 9.60
N ASN A 247 -3.06 -7.97 9.18
CA ASN A 247 -2.11 -7.04 9.79
C ASN A 247 -2.53 -5.57 9.61
N MET A 248 -3.49 -5.30 8.72
CA MET A 248 -4.10 -3.99 8.50
C MET A 248 -5.09 -3.63 9.62
N GLU A 249 -4.57 -3.26 10.79
CA GLU A 249 -5.36 -3.08 12.03
C GLU A 249 -6.39 -1.93 11.98
N ASN A 250 -6.20 -0.98 11.07
CA ASN A 250 -7.07 0.18 10.90
C ASN A 250 -8.23 -0.06 9.92
N ILE A 251 -8.38 -1.27 9.36
CA ILE A 251 -9.49 -1.58 8.45
C ILE A 251 -10.83 -1.33 9.13
N VAL A 252 -11.68 -0.59 8.42
CA VAL A 252 -13.06 -0.27 8.75
C VAL A 252 -14.01 -1.04 7.82
N SER A 253 -13.72 -1.10 6.53
CA SER A 253 -14.55 -1.78 5.53
C SER A 253 -13.71 -2.62 4.58
N ALA A 254 -14.10 -3.88 4.39
CA ALA A 254 -13.46 -4.80 3.45
C ALA A 254 -14.50 -5.50 2.58
N ASN A 255 -14.36 -5.36 1.26
CA ASN A 255 -15.15 -6.12 0.29
C ASN A 255 -14.28 -7.19 -0.38
N LEU A 256 -14.59 -8.44 -0.05
CA LEU A 256 -13.94 -9.67 -0.50
C LEU A 256 -14.93 -10.58 -1.25
N SER A 257 -16.01 -10.01 -1.79
CA SER A 257 -17.05 -10.76 -2.49
C SER A 257 -16.59 -11.24 -3.87
N HIS A 258 -17.12 -12.37 -4.35
CA HIS A 258 -16.78 -12.93 -5.67
C HIS A 258 -15.28 -13.12 -5.90
N LEU A 259 -14.54 -13.64 -4.90
CA LEU A 259 -13.12 -13.96 -5.02
C LEU A 259 -12.87 -15.45 -5.31
N GLY A 260 -13.81 -16.31 -4.93
CA GLY A 260 -13.62 -17.77 -4.91
C GLY A 260 -12.91 -18.26 -3.65
N LEU A 261 -12.92 -17.46 -2.56
CA LEU A 261 -12.29 -17.80 -1.29
C LEU A 261 -12.81 -19.11 -0.73
N ARG A 262 -11.90 -20.01 -0.35
CA ARG A 262 -12.23 -21.29 0.31
C ARG A 262 -12.16 -21.20 1.83
N GLY A 263 -11.51 -20.17 2.35
CA GLY A 263 -11.39 -19.87 3.77
C GLY A 263 -10.90 -18.44 3.99
N LEU A 264 -10.92 -18.01 5.24
CA LEU A 264 -10.38 -16.70 5.65
C LEU A 264 -9.16 -16.90 6.54
N PRO A 265 -8.12 -16.06 6.40
CA PRO A 265 -7.02 -16.05 7.36
C PRO A 265 -7.56 -15.65 8.73
N VAL A 266 -7.15 -16.40 9.76
CA VAL A 266 -7.68 -16.26 11.13
C VAL A 266 -6.77 -15.43 12.02
N SER A 267 -5.49 -15.36 11.64
CA SER A 267 -4.46 -14.60 12.35
C SER A 267 -4.86 -13.14 12.40
N ARG A 268 -4.80 -12.55 13.60
CA ARG A 268 -5.13 -11.15 13.91
C ARG A 268 -6.52 -10.63 13.53
N LEU A 269 -7.37 -11.40 12.86
CA LEU A 269 -8.74 -10.97 12.52
C LEU A 269 -9.50 -10.45 13.75
N HIS A 270 -9.34 -11.11 14.90
CA HIS A 270 -9.95 -10.69 16.18
C HIS A 270 -9.40 -9.37 16.76
N LEU A 271 -8.28 -8.84 16.26
CA LEU A 271 -7.64 -7.60 16.71
C LEU A 271 -8.15 -6.35 15.96
N ILE A 272 -8.84 -6.52 14.82
CA ILE A 272 -9.33 -5.41 13.99
C ILE A 272 -10.58 -4.80 14.60
N LYS A 273 -10.41 -4.05 15.69
CA LYS A 273 -11.52 -3.47 16.47
C LYS A 273 -12.34 -2.42 15.73
N ARG A 274 -11.79 -1.86 14.64
CA ARG A 274 -12.43 -0.80 13.84
C ARG A 274 -13.31 -1.34 12.71
N LEU A 275 -13.33 -2.65 12.48
CA LEU A 275 -14.08 -3.27 11.40
C LEU A 275 -15.60 -3.10 11.61
N THR A 276 -16.26 -2.36 10.73
CA THR A 276 -17.71 -2.12 10.75
C THR A 276 -18.43 -2.79 9.59
N GLU A 277 -17.72 -3.15 8.53
CA GLU A 277 -18.32 -3.79 7.35
C GLU A 277 -17.37 -4.83 6.75
N LEU A 278 -17.89 -6.04 6.54
CA LEU A 278 -17.17 -7.13 5.91
C LEU A 278 -18.11 -7.86 4.95
N GLN A 279 -17.84 -7.72 3.65
CA GLN A 279 -18.61 -8.37 2.60
C GLN A 279 -17.80 -9.52 2.03
N ILE A 280 -18.34 -10.74 2.08
CA ILE A 280 -17.68 -11.97 1.60
C ILE A 280 -18.69 -12.82 0.82
N ASN A 281 -19.60 -12.16 0.10
CA ASN A 281 -20.65 -12.82 -0.66
C ASN A 281 -20.06 -13.61 -1.83
N SER A 282 -20.79 -14.63 -2.27
CA SER A 282 -20.50 -15.38 -3.50
C SER A 282 -19.06 -15.92 -3.53
N ASN A 283 -18.66 -16.57 -2.44
CA ASN A 283 -17.39 -17.26 -2.31
C ASN A 283 -17.63 -18.78 -2.17
N ARG A 284 -16.59 -19.54 -1.83
CA ARG A 284 -16.64 -20.99 -1.65
C ARG A 284 -16.39 -21.38 -0.19
N LEU A 285 -16.84 -20.54 0.74
CA LEU A 285 -16.64 -20.78 2.16
C LEU A 285 -17.56 -21.92 2.63
N THR A 286 -16.96 -22.90 3.30
CA THR A 286 -17.70 -23.99 3.96
C THR A 286 -17.95 -23.71 5.44
N SER A 287 -17.21 -22.78 6.04
CA SER A 287 -17.35 -22.36 7.44
C SER A 287 -16.66 -21.01 7.65
N LEU A 288 -17.12 -20.25 8.64
CA LEU A 288 -16.50 -19.02 9.11
C LEU A 288 -15.55 -19.29 10.29
N PRO A 289 -14.45 -18.52 10.44
CA PRO A 289 -13.59 -18.66 11.60
C PRO A 289 -14.24 -18.08 12.86
N PHE A 290 -14.01 -18.74 14.01
CA PHE A 290 -14.50 -18.27 15.32
C PHE A 290 -14.08 -16.82 15.64
N ALA A 291 -12.98 -16.35 15.07
CA ALA A 291 -12.50 -14.97 15.21
C ALA A 291 -13.48 -13.90 14.71
N LEU A 292 -14.46 -14.23 13.85
CA LEU A 292 -15.49 -13.27 13.43
C LEU A 292 -16.53 -12.96 14.50
N VAL A 293 -16.69 -13.82 15.50
CA VAL A 293 -17.72 -13.67 16.54
C VAL A 293 -17.46 -12.49 17.47
N VAL A 294 -16.21 -12.03 17.58
CA VAL A 294 -15.89 -10.86 18.39
C VAL A 294 -16.36 -9.55 17.75
N HIS A 295 -16.62 -9.56 16.43
CA HIS A 295 -17.03 -8.38 15.65
C HIS A 295 -18.55 -8.19 15.66
N ARG A 296 -19.15 -8.10 16.86
CA ARG A 296 -20.61 -8.08 17.04
C ARG A 296 -21.33 -6.93 16.33
N ASN A 297 -20.64 -5.81 16.14
CA ASN A 297 -21.18 -4.61 15.50
C ASN A 297 -20.81 -4.49 14.02
N CYS A 298 -20.09 -5.49 13.47
CA CYS A 298 -19.73 -5.51 12.06
C CYS A 298 -20.91 -6.00 11.23
N ARG A 299 -21.28 -5.24 10.21
CA ARG A 299 -22.19 -5.69 9.15
C ARG A 299 -21.48 -6.74 8.32
N LEU A 300 -21.85 -8.00 8.53
CA LEU A 300 -21.26 -9.16 7.89
C LEU A 300 -22.21 -9.69 6.82
N SER A 301 -21.78 -9.70 5.57
CA SER A 301 -22.55 -10.28 4.45
C SER A 301 -21.83 -11.51 3.92
N VAL A 302 -22.52 -12.66 3.92
CA VAL A 302 -21.95 -13.97 3.55
C VAL A 302 -22.87 -14.78 2.63
N MET A 303 -23.76 -14.10 1.90
CA MET A 303 -24.68 -14.68 0.92
C MET A 303 -23.93 -15.51 -0.13
N ASP A 304 -24.61 -16.47 -0.75
CA ASP A 304 -24.11 -17.28 -1.86
C ASP A 304 -22.78 -18.01 -1.54
N ASN A 305 -22.65 -18.52 -0.31
CA ASN A 305 -21.56 -19.44 0.05
C ASN A 305 -22.09 -20.88 0.15
N VAL A 306 -21.20 -21.84 0.45
CA VAL A 306 -21.50 -23.28 0.50
C VAL A 306 -21.27 -23.82 1.91
N PHE A 307 -21.88 -23.18 2.92
CA PHE A 307 -21.70 -23.57 4.31
C PHE A 307 -22.09 -25.02 4.59
N THR A 308 -21.27 -25.68 5.42
CA THR A 308 -21.52 -27.06 5.84
C THR A 308 -22.64 -27.08 6.87
N GLU A 309 -23.59 -27.99 6.68
CA GLU A 309 -24.65 -28.27 7.66
C GLU A 309 -24.05 -28.64 9.03
N VAL A 310 -24.55 -28.02 10.09
CA VAL A 310 -24.09 -28.26 11.45
C VAL A 310 -24.70 -29.56 11.98
N LYS A 311 -23.89 -30.62 12.03
CA LYS A 311 -24.22 -31.86 12.74
C LYS A 311 -23.56 -31.82 14.11
N VAL A 312 -24.36 -31.75 15.18
CA VAL A 312 -23.89 -31.59 16.58
C VAL A 312 -23.31 -32.90 17.16
N GLU A 313 -22.92 -33.85 16.31
CA GLU A 313 -22.27 -35.08 16.75
C GLU A 313 -20.78 -34.81 17.01
N LEU A 314 -20.45 -34.64 18.29
CA LEU A 314 -19.06 -34.60 18.72
C LEU A 314 -18.38 -35.94 18.39
N PRO A 315 -17.22 -35.94 17.71
CA PRO A 315 -16.51 -37.17 17.42
C PRO A 315 -16.16 -37.87 18.74
N ALA A 316 -16.52 -39.15 18.87
CA ALA A 316 -16.20 -39.93 20.05
C ALA A 316 -14.68 -39.91 20.28
N ILE A 317 -14.25 -39.44 21.46
CA ILE A 317 -12.85 -39.58 21.89
C ILE A 317 -12.67 -41.04 22.35
N SER A 318 -12.46 -41.93 21.39
CA SER A 318 -12.22 -43.35 21.66
C SER A 318 -10.74 -43.67 21.91
N SER A 319 -9.83 -42.72 21.66
CA SER A 319 -8.38 -42.93 21.78
C SER A 319 -7.74 -42.03 22.84
N VAL A 320 -6.84 -42.62 23.64
CA VAL A 320 -5.85 -41.89 24.45
C VAL A 320 -5.12 -40.89 23.53
N PRO A 321 -4.89 -39.63 23.94
CA PRO A 321 -4.14 -38.67 23.13
C PRO A 321 -2.77 -39.24 22.74
N THR A 322 -2.38 -39.07 21.47
CA THR A 322 -1.06 -39.49 21.01
C THR A 322 0.03 -38.75 21.79
N LEU A 323 1.20 -39.36 21.95
CA LEU A 323 2.37 -38.69 22.55
C LEU A 323 2.70 -37.39 21.79
N GLN A 324 2.54 -37.41 20.46
CA GLN A 324 2.68 -36.24 19.60
C GLN A 324 1.65 -35.15 19.90
N GLY A 325 0.38 -35.49 20.11
CA GLY A 325 -0.67 -34.56 20.52
C GLY A 325 -0.35 -33.90 21.86
N CYS A 326 0.06 -34.68 22.85
CA CYS A 326 0.47 -34.17 24.17
C CYS A 326 1.72 -33.27 24.10
N ALA A 327 2.75 -33.70 23.38
CA ALA A 327 3.98 -32.94 23.20
C ALA A 327 3.72 -31.61 22.46
N SER A 328 2.92 -31.64 21.39
CA SER A 328 2.60 -30.45 20.63
C SER A 328 1.75 -29.45 21.41
N LEU A 329 0.77 -29.91 22.19
CA LEU A 329 -0.03 -29.04 23.06
C LEU A 329 0.83 -28.39 24.14
N THR A 330 1.76 -29.15 24.73
CA THR A 330 2.71 -28.62 25.72
C THR A 330 3.64 -27.58 25.09
N CYS A 331 4.14 -27.87 23.88
CA CYS A 331 4.96 -26.95 23.11
C CYS A 331 4.23 -25.63 22.82
N ALA A 332 3.01 -25.69 22.27
CA ALA A 332 2.19 -24.51 21.95
C ALA A 332 1.85 -23.65 23.18
N ARG A 333 1.76 -24.26 24.37
CA ARG A 333 1.46 -23.54 25.62
C ARG A 333 2.69 -22.93 26.27
N LYS A 334 3.86 -23.56 26.11
CA LYS A 334 5.10 -23.16 26.79
C LYS A 334 5.95 -22.21 25.95
N PHE A 335 5.89 -22.34 24.62
CA PHE A 335 6.67 -21.53 23.69
C PHE A 335 5.75 -20.64 22.86
N SER A 336 6.11 -19.36 22.72
CA SER A 336 5.42 -18.48 21.76
C SER A 336 5.61 -19.02 20.34
N VAL A 337 4.56 -18.97 19.53
CA VAL A 337 4.62 -19.40 18.11
C VAL A 337 5.73 -18.65 17.37
N SER A 338 5.92 -17.36 17.67
CA SER A 338 7.02 -16.55 17.11
C SER A 338 8.41 -17.12 17.45
N PHE A 339 8.60 -17.70 18.64
CA PHE A 339 9.87 -18.36 19.00
C PHE A 339 10.04 -19.72 18.29
N LEU A 340 8.94 -20.39 17.96
CA LEU A 340 8.95 -21.66 17.25
C LEU A 340 9.19 -21.50 15.74
N MET A 341 8.91 -20.32 15.18
CA MET A 341 8.97 -20.08 13.73
C MET A 341 10.37 -20.33 13.14
N ASP A 342 11.43 -19.96 13.85
CA ASP A 342 12.81 -20.03 13.33
C ASP A 342 13.51 -21.37 13.60
N ARG A 343 12.91 -22.27 14.39
CA ARG A 343 13.56 -23.50 14.88
C ARG A 343 12.87 -24.80 14.46
N LEU A 344 11.65 -24.73 13.94
CA LEU A 344 10.90 -25.92 13.54
C LEU A 344 11.16 -26.28 12.07
N PRO A 345 11.25 -27.58 11.73
CA PRO A 345 11.13 -28.05 10.36
C PRO A 345 9.87 -27.49 9.69
N TRP A 346 9.97 -27.12 8.40
CA TRP A 346 8.91 -26.41 7.67
C TRP A 346 7.51 -27.07 7.76
N HIS A 347 7.45 -28.40 7.76
CA HIS A 347 6.19 -29.14 7.83
C HIS A 347 5.52 -29.05 9.21
N LEU A 348 6.29 -28.92 10.29
CA LEU A 348 5.76 -28.64 11.63
C LEU A 348 5.38 -27.17 11.75
N TYR A 349 6.20 -26.27 11.19
CA TYR A 349 5.92 -24.85 11.12
C TYR A 349 4.52 -24.58 10.55
N ILE A 350 4.19 -25.10 9.37
CA ILE A 350 2.86 -24.89 8.75
C ILE A 350 1.74 -25.37 9.67
N ARG A 351 1.94 -26.50 10.36
CA ARG A 351 0.90 -27.05 11.23
C ARG A 351 0.70 -26.24 12.52
N PHE A 352 1.74 -25.54 13.02
CA PHE A 352 1.65 -24.63 14.16
C PHE A 352 1.27 -23.18 13.77
N ALA A 353 1.56 -22.76 12.53
CA ALA A 353 1.28 -21.42 12.03
C ALA A 353 -0.24 -21.13 12.00
N VAL A 354 -1.06 -22.15 11.76
CA VAL A 354 -2.51 -22.06 11.89
C VAL A 354 -2.88 -21.92 13.37
N LEU A 355 -2.93 -20.67 13.86
CA LEU A 355 -3.31 -20.33 15.22
C LEU A 355 -4.74 -20.81 15.52
N ARG A 356 -4.85 -21.85 16.33
CA ARG A 356 -6.13 -22.44 16.78
C ARG A 356 -6.29 -22.21 18.27
N THR A 357 -7.16 -21.30 18.66
CA THR A 357 -7.48 -21.09 20.08
C THR A 357 -8.61 -22.02 20.50
N CYS A 358 -8.44 -22.67 21.65
CA CYS A 358 -9.45 -23.55 22.22
C CYS A 358 -10.65 -22.73 22.67
N ILE A 359 -11.87 -23.10 22.28
CA ILE A 359 -13.08 -22.39 22.69
C ILE A 359 -13.32 -22.47 24.21
N CYS A 360 -12.88 -23.57 24.86
CA CYS A 360 -13.09 -23.76 26.30
C CYS A 360 -12.04 -23.10 27.19
N CYS A 361 -10.75 -23.29 26.90
CA CYS A 361 -9.67 -22.79 27.76
C CYS A 361 -8.98 -21.53 27.22
N ARG A 362 -9.35 -21.07 26.02
CA ARG A 362 -8.79 -19.89 25.31
C ARG A 362 -7.28 -19.96 25.00
N SER A 363 -6.59 -21.01 25.44
CA SER A 363 -5.19 -21.28 25.09
C SER A 363 -5.04 -21.80 23.66
N GLN A 364 -3.82 -21.70 23.12
CA GLN A 364 -3.47 -22.32 21.85
C GLN A 364 -3.59 -23.84 21.89
N CYS A 365 -4.09 -24.42 20.80
CA CYS A 365 -4.18 -25.85 20.60
C CYS A 365 -2.84 -26.41 20.08
N GLY A 366 -2.63 -27.71 20.31
CA GLY A 366 -1.57 -28.46 19.64
C GLY A 366 -1.92 -28.78 18.18
N LEU A 367 -1.17 -29.71 17.58
CA LEU A 367 -1.32 -30.06 16.17
C LEU A 367 -2.64 -30.77 15.84
N GLU A 368 -3.21 -31.48 16.82
CA GLU A 368 -4.38 -32.35 16.68
C GLU A 368 -5.56 -31.89 17.55
N PRO A 369 -6.11 -30.68 17.35
CA PRO A 369 -7.31 -30.28 18.06
C PRO A 369 -8.53 -31.01 17.52
N THR A 370 -9.48 -31.32 18.39
CA THR A 370 -10.82 -31.73 17.97
C THR A 370 -11.50 -30.54 17.33
N ARG A 371 -11.95 -30.71 16.08
CA ARG A 371 -12.72 -29.72 15.33
C ARG A 371 -14.20 -29.92 15.62
N LEU A 372 -14.92 -28.81 15.73
CA LEU A 372 -16.37 -28.80 15.82
C LEU A 372 -16.93 -27.68 14.96
N LEU A 373 -18.14 -27.89 14.45
CA LEU A 373 -18.93 -26.86 13.79
C LEU A 373 -20.00 -26.38 14.77
N LEU A 374 -20.11 -25.06 14.89
CA LEU A 374 -21.15 -24.39 15.66
C LEU A 374 -22.00 -23.54 14.72
N GLN A 375 -23.25 -23.30 15.07
CA GLN A 375 -24.04 -22.31 14.34
C GLN A 375 -23.46 -20.91 14.57
N PHE A 376 -23.39 -20.08 13.53
CA PHE A 376 -23.07 -18.66 13.70
C PHE A 376 -24.21 -17.96 14.46
N PRO A 377 -23.92 -17.02 15.39
CA PRO A 377 -24.97 -16.30 16.12
C PRO A 377 -25.97 -15.61 15.20
N GLN A 378 -27.24 -15.61 15.60
CA GLN A 378 -28.23 -14.74 14.95
C GLN A 378 -28.02 -13.30 15.43
N THR A 379 -27.61 -12.44 14.51
CA THR A 379 -27.44 -11.01 14.77
C THR A 379 -28.14 -10.20 13.69
N CYS A 380 -28.64 -9.01 14.04
CA CYS A 380 -29.25 -8.10 13.06
C CYS A 380 -28.24 -7.50 12.06
N HIS A 381 -26.94 -7.74 12.28
CA HIS A 381 -25.85 -7.30 11.44
C HIS A 381 -25.36 -8.37 10.46
N LEU A 382 -25.94 -9.58 10.50
CA LEU A 382 -25.62 -10.66 9.58
C LEU A 382 -26.62 -10.69 8.41
N CYS A 383 -26.10 -10.68 7.19
CA CYS A 383 -26.83 -10.99 5.97
C CYS A 383 -26.35 -12.35 5.44
N ALA A 384 -27.23 -13.37 5.49
CA ALA A 384 -26.96 -14.73 5.07
C ALA A 384 -28.19 -15.37 4.41
N ASP A 385 -27.95 -16.43 3.62
CA ASP A 385 -29.02 -17.20 2.98
C ASP A 385 -29.86 -17.92 4.05
N ARG A 386 -31.18 -17.88 3.88
CA ARG A 386 -32.11 -18.53 4.83
C ARG A 386 -31.91 -20.04 4.87
N ASP A 387 -31.71 -20.64 3.72
CA ASP A 387 -31.60 -22.10 3.55
C ASP A 387 -30.16 -22.62 3.73
N ASN A 388 -29.17 -21.72 3.80
CA ASN A 388 -27.76 -22.07 3.98
C ASN A 388 -27.08 -21.15 5.00
N TYR A 389 -27.54 -21.22 6.25
CA TYR A 389 -27.06 -20.34 7.30
C TYR A 389 -25.60 -20.66 7.70
N PRO A 390 -24.74 -19.66 7.93
CA PRO A 390 -23.32 -19.86 8.22
C PRO A 390 -23.05 -20.68 9.49
N CYS A 391 -22.06 -21.56 9.38
CA CYS A 391 -21.46 -22.25 10.52
C CYS A 391 -20.07 -21.69 10.84
N ILE A 392 -19.62 -21.94 12.07
CA ILE A 392 -18.32 -21.55 12.59
C ILE A 392 -17.47 -22.78 12.83
N ILE A 393 -16.23 -22.76 12.35
CA ILE A 393 -15.23 -23.74 12.76
C ILE A 393 -14.57 -23.33 14.09
N ALA A 394 -14.67 -24.20 15.08
CA ALA A 394 -14.07 -24.03 16.41
C ALA A 394 -13.25 -25.27 16.81
N TYR A 395 -12.42 -25.09 17.84
CA TYR A 395 -11.40 -26.07 18.23
C TYR A 395 -11.45 -26.36 19.73
N LEU A 396 -11.23 -27.63 20.09
CA LEU A 396 -10.99 -28.09 21.45
C LEU A 396 -9.58 -28.70 21.53
N CYS A 397 -8.79 -28.27 22.51
CA CYS A 397 -7.38 -28.65 22.58
C CYS A 397 -7.11 -30.06 23.12
N GLY A 398 -8.14 -30.79 23.58
CA GLY A 398 -7.98 -32.14 24.11
C GLY A 398 -9.16 -32.63 24.96
N PRO A 399 -9.05 -33.83 25.57
CA PRO A 399 -10.17 -34.53 26.21
C PRO A 399 -10.82 -33.74 27.35
N LEU A 400 -10.05 -33.06 28.18
CA LEU A 400 -10.61 -32.25 29.27
C LEU A 400 -11.52 -31.12 28.76
N CYS A 401 -11.10 -30.42 27.69
CA CYS A 401 -11.92 -29.37 27.09
C CYS A 401 -13.13 -29.98 26.38
N TYR A 402 -12.96 -31.13 25.75
CA TYR A 402 -14.07 -31.87 25.16
C TYR A 402 -15.14 -32.28 26.18
N TYR A 403 -14.77 -32.88 27.31
CA TYR A 403 -15.74 -33.25 28.34
C TYR A 403 -16.39 -32.03 28.99
N LYS A 404 -15.65 -30.92 29.16
CA LYS A 404 -16.21 -29.64 29.59
C LYS A 404 -17.25 -29.10 28.60
N PHE A 405 -16.94 -29.14 27.30
CA PHE A 405 -17.86 -28.74 26.25
C PHE A 405 -19.09 -29.66 26.22
N LYS A 406 -18.90 -30.98 26.20
CA LYS A 406 -19.97 -31.98 26.19
C LYS A 406 -20.91 -31.89 27.38
N SER A 407 -20.39 -31.60 28.59
CA SER A 407 -21.21 -31.48 29.80
C SER A 407 -21.98 -30.17 29.88
N LYS A 408 -21.47 -29.08 29.30
CA LYS A 408 -22.10 -27.76 29.35
C LYS A 408 -21.94 -27.02 28.01
N PRO A 409 -22.56 -27.50 26.91
CA PRO A 409 -22.37 -26.94 25.57
C PRO A 409 -22.85 -25.48 25.48
N TRP A 410 -23.99 -25.19 26.13
CA TRP A 410 -24.58 -23.86 26.27
C TRP A 410 -23.64 -22.77 26.83
N ARG A 411 -22.55 -23.13 27.52
CA ARG A 411 -21.55 -22.14 27.99
C ARG A 411 -20.62 -21.63 26.89
N TYR A 412 -20.59 -22.34 25.78
CA TYR A 412 -19.66 -22.12 24.67
C TYR A 412 -20.40 -21.87 23.35
N GLU A 413 -21.68 -22.19 23.29
CA GLU A 413 -22.61 -21.69 22.29
C GLU A 413 -22.68 -20.16 22.35
N LEU A 414 -22.74 -19.54 21.19
CA LEU A 414 -22.48 -18.11 21.01
C LEU A 414 -23.74 -17.25 21.14
N GLY A 415 -24.67 -17.68 21.99
CA GLY A 415 -25.96 -17.03 22.26
C GLY A 415 -25.85 -15.72 23.01
#